data_AF-A0A4Y9ZTC3-F1
#
_entry.id   AF-A0A4Y9ZTC3-F1
#
_cell.length_a   1.000
_cell.length_b   1.000
_cell.length_c   1.000
_cell.angle_alpha   90.00
_cell.angle_beta   90.00
_cell.angle_gamma   90.00
#
_symmetry.space_group_name_H-M   'P 1'
#
loop_
_entity.id
_entity.type
_entity.pdbx_description
1 polymer ?
#
loop_
_entity_poly.entity_id
_entity_poly.type
_entity_poly.pdbx_seq_one_letter_code
_entity_poly.pdbx_strand_id
1 'polypeptide(L)'
;MILKLLLRLIDDYLFITTDLSKAKKFLTVMKKGHSEYGCFISPDKTLTNFDYDESIMNATGPNQQFLIDSLTIGRGRRAGAIFVHKMLQQFKTKSHTIFCDISLNPEHVVYLNVYQNFMLVAMKMHHYLRSWGLNINKNAAFIQKTIAQIIDFAYATMHAKMFRKPSVVRNGNNKKAVFIWLGSKAFYTIFARKPTCYQPILKRLRFELSLRKTQSCKARFRQVVEQGNKMMDQLSF
;
A
#
# COMPACT_ATOMS: atom_id res chain seq x y z
N MET A 1 -17.34 -9.98 -27.21
CA MET A 1 -17.40 -10.81 -25.98
C MET A 1 -17.85 -9.91 -24.84
N ILE A 2 -19.03 -10.13 -24.25
CA ILE A 2 -19.54 -9.30 -23.14
C ILE A 2 -19.02 -9.87 -21.83
N LEU A 3 -18.05 -9.21 -21.21
CA LEU A 3 -17.58 -9.56 -19.87
C LEU A 3 -18.63 -9.14 -18.84
N LYS A 4 -19.00 -10.05 -17.94
CA LYS A 4 -19.88 -9.81 -16.79
C LYS A 4 -19.33 -10.52 -15.56
N LEU A 5 -19.19 -9.80 -14.46
CA LEU A 5 -18.76 -10.32 -13.17
C LEU A 5 -19.67 -9.75 -12.08
N LEU A 6 -20.22 -10.62 -11.23
CA LEU A 6 -20.95 -10.23 -10.02
C LEU A 6 -20.26 -10.90 -8.83
N LEU A 7 -19.80 -10.09 -7.88
CA LEU A 7 -19.24 -10.55 -6.62
C LEU A 7 -20.12 -10.04 -5.47
N ARG A 8 -20.37 -10.88 -4.47
CA ARG A 8 -21.07 -10.53 -3.24
C ARG A 8 -20.23 -10.96 -2.04
N LEU A 9 -20.03 -10.06 -1.08
CA LEU A 9 -19.44 -10.35 0.21
C LEU A 9 -20.36 -9.86 1.33
N ILE A 10 -21.17 -10.78 1.87
CA ILE A 10 -22.20 -10.52 2.89
C ILE A 10 -23.20 -9.46 2.40
N ASP A 11 -22.90 -8.18 2.65
CA ASP A 11 -23.73 -7.01 2.33
C ASP A 11 -23.18 -6.17 1.15
N ASP A 12 -21.92 -6.40 0.74
CA ASP A 12 -21.28 -5.67 -0.35
C ASP A 12 -21.46 -6.37 -1.70
N TYR A 13 -21.73 -5.58 -2.74
CA TYR A 13 -21.87 -6.05 -4.11
C TYR A 13 -20.93 -5.32 -5.05
N LEU A 14 -20.23 -6.05 -5.91
CA LEU A 14 -19.44 -5.50 -7.01
C LEU A 14 -19.92 -6.12 -8.33
N PHE A 15 -20.49 -5.27 -9.18
CA PHE A 15 -20.92 -5.66 -10.52
C PHE A 15 -20.07 -4.97 -11.58
N ILE A 16 -19.41 -5.75 -12.43
CA ILE A 16 -18.57 -5.26 -13.54
C ILE A 16 -19.13 -5.81 -14.84
N THR A 17 -19.44 -4.93 -15.79
CA THR A 17 -19.95 -5.31 -17.10
C THR A 17 -19.41 -4.36 -18.17
N THR A 18 -19.22 -4.87 -19.38
CA THR A 18 -18.89 -4.06 -20.57
C THR A 18 -20.12 -3.41 -21.21
N ASP A 19 -21.31 -3.72 -20.71
CA ASP A 19 -22.60 -3.21 -21.17
C ASP A 19 -23.22 -2.28 -20.12
N LEU A 20 -23.25 -0.98 -20.44
CA LEU A 20 -23.78 0.07 -19.58
C LEU A 20 -25.25 -0.14 -19.21
N SER A 21 -26.07 -0.64 -20.14
CA SER A 21 -27.50 -0.88 -19.90
C SER A 21 -27.70 -1.94 -18.82
N LYS A 22 -26.82 -2.94 -18.77
CA LYS A 22 -26.83 -3.94 -17.69
C LYS A 22 -26.37 -3.35 -16.36
N ALA A 23 -25.37 -2.48 -16.36
CA ALA A 23 -24.91 -1.80 -15.14
C ALA A 23 -26.03 -0.93 -14.55
N LYS A 24 -26.70 -0.13 -15.39
CA LYS A 24 -27.85 0.69 -15.02
C LYS A 24 -29.01 -0.17 -14.50
N LYS A 25 -29.35 -1.27 -15.21
CA LYS A 25 -30.41 -2.18 -14.77
C LYS A 25 -30.10 -2.81 -13.41
N PHE A 26 -28.87 -3.26 -13.19
CA PHE A 26 -28.44 -3.79 -11.89
C PHE A 26 -28.64 -2.76 -10.80
N LEU A 27 -28.15 -1.53 -11.02
CA LEU A 27 -28.28 -0.44 -10.06
C LEU A 27 -29.74 -0.07 -9.76
N THR A 28 -30.62 -0.05 -10.78
CA THR A 28 -32.06 0.18 -10.60
C THR A 28 -32.71 -0.88 -9.70
N VAL A 29 -32.38 -2.16 -9.90
CA VAL A 29 -32.90 -3.25 -9.05
C VAL A 29 -32.40 -3.10 -7.62
N MET A 30 -31.10 -2.82 -7.47
CA MET A 30 -30.42 -2.66 -6.20
C MET A 30 -30.96 -1.44 -5.40
N LYS A 31 -31.22 -0.30 -6.06
CA LYS A 31 -31.81 0.90 -5.45
C LYS A 31 -33.27 0.70 -5.04
N LYS A 32 -34.05 -0.06 -5.83
CA LYS A 32 -35.44 -0.42 -5.47
C LYS A 32 -35.49 -1.20 -4.14
N GLY A 33 -34.40 -1.90 -3.81
CA GLY A 33 -34.32 -2.73 -2.62
C GLY A 33 -35.25 -3.94 -2.69
N HIS A 34 -35.23 -4.72 -1.60
CA HIS A 34 -36.09 -5.89 -1.43
C HIS A 34 -36.92 -5.68 -0.16
N SER A 35 -38.05 -4.98 -0.30
CA SER A 35 -38.91 -4.57 0.82
C SER A 35 -39.44 -5.76 1.62
N GLU A 36 -39.67 -6.89 0.97
CA GLU A 36 -40.11 -8.15 1.59
C GLU A 36 -39.09 -8.71 2.62
N TYR A 37 -37.81 -8.33 2.50
CA TYR A 37 -36.74 -8.70 3.43
C TYR A 37 -36.20 -7.52 4.23
N GLY A 38 -36.81 -6.33 4.09
CA GLY A 38 -36.32 -5.08 4.71
C GLY A 38 -34.92 -4.66 4.24
N CYS A 39 -34.47 -5.13 3.07
CA CYS A 39 -33.13 -4.85 2.55
C CYS A 39 -33.13 -3.62 1.65
N PHE A 40 -32.27 -2.65 1.98
CA PHE A 40 -32.06 -1.44 1.21
C PHE A 40 -30.57 -1.16 1.08
N ILE A 41 -30.17 -0.49 0.01
CA ILE A 41 -28.78 -0.10 -0.22
C ILE A 41 -28.61 1.36 0.15
N SER A 42 -27.53 1.66 0.86
CA SER A 42 -27.16 3.03 1.21
C SER A 42 -26.68 3.77 -0.05
N PRO A 43 -27.37 4.86 -0.48
CA PRO A 43 -26.95 5.66 -1.63
C PRO A 43 -25.54 6.24 -1.43
N ASP A 44 -25.24 6.72 -0.22
CA ASP A 44 -23.94 7.33 0.13
C ASP A 44 -22.76 6.37 0.04
N LYS A 45 -23.02 5.06 0.14
CA LYS A 45 -21.99 4.00 0.01
C LYS A 45 -21.95 3.39 -1.38
N THR A 46 -22.84 3.83 -2.28
CA THR A 46 -22.90 3.32 -3.64
C THR A 46 -21.95 4.11 -4.52
N LEU A 47 -21.02 3.42 -5.16
CA LEU A 47 -20.02 4.01 -6.04
C LEU A 47 -20.19 3.46 -7.46
N THR A 48 -20.20 4.37 -8.43
CA THR A 48 -20.29 4.02 -9.85
C THR A 48 -19.23 4.78 -10.66
N ASN A 49 -18.93 4.32 -11.87
CA ASN A 49 -18.06 5.02 -12.81
C ASN A 49 -18.83 5.65 -13.98
N PHE A 50 -20.14 5.86 -13.82
CA PHE A 50 -21.04 6.40 -14.83
C PHE A 50 -22.18 7.17 -14.19
N ASP A 51 -22.69 8.18 -14.88
CA ASP A 51 -23.80 8.97 -14.36
C ASP A 51 -25.10 8.15 -14.33
N TYR A 52 -25.74 8.16 -13.16
CA TYR A 52 -27.01 7.48 -12.91
C TYR A 52 -28.07 8.45 -12.38
N ASP A 53 -27.85 9.07 -11.21
CA ASP A 53 -28.69 10.13 -10.65
C ASP A 53 -27.89 11.02 -9.68
N GLU A 54 -28.48 12.16 -9.24
CA GLU A 54 -27.83 13.13 -8.35
C GLU A 54 -27.52 12.58 -6.94
N SER A 55 -28.18 11.49 -6.52
CA SER A 55 -28.02 10.88 -5.19
C SER A 55 -26.89 9.84 -5.10
N ILE A 56 -26.28 9.46 -6.22
CA ILE A 56 -25.21 8.46 -6.26
C ILE A 56 -23.91 9.12 -6.70
N MET A 57 -22.90 9.07 -5.84
CA MET A 57 -21.59 9.63 -6.14
C MET A 57 -20.84 8.76 -7.15
N ASN A 58 -20.25 9.42 -8.14
CA ASN A 58 -19.22 8.79 -8.96
C ASN A 58 -17.99 8.51 -8.09
N ALA A 59 -17.33 7.37 -8.35
CA ALA A 59 -16.11 6.99 -7.66
C ALA A 59 -14.95 7.95 -8.02
N THR A 60 -14.88 9.10 -7.34
CA THR A 60 -13.82 10.08 -7.50
C THR A 60 -12.63 9.72 -6.61
N GLY A 61 -11.85 8.74 -7.06
CA GLY A 61 -10.61 8.35 -6.39
C GLY A 61 -10.78 7.80 -4.96
N PRO A 62 -9.69 7.33 -4.34
CA PRO A 62 -9.74 6.83 -2.97
C PRO A 62 -10.00 7.98 -1.98
N ASN A 63 -11.17 7.98 -1.35
CA ASN A 63 -11.45 8.85 -0.20
C ASN A 63 -10.40 8.62 0.89
N GLN A 64 -9.69 9.68 1.26
CA GLN A 64 -8.61 9.67 2.24
C GLN A 64 -9.15 9.24 3.61
N GLN A 65 -8.82 8.03 4.04
CA GLN A 65 -8.87 7.70 5.47
C GLN A 65 -7.68 8.36 6.17
N PHE A 66 -7.95 9.13 7.21
CA PHE A 66 -6.93 9.74 8.05
C PHE A 66 -5.91 8.67 8.45
N LEU A 67 -4.67 8.86 8.00
CA LEU A 67 -3.57 7.88 8.09
C LEU A 67 -3.30 7.44 9.54
N ILE A 68 -3.72 8.26 10.49
CA ILE A 68 -3.61 8.14 11.95
C ILE A 68 -4.66 7.23 12.60
N ASP A 69 -5.89 7.15 12.07
CA ASP A 69 -7.00 6.42 12.73
C ASP A 69 -6.81 4.90 12.69
N SER A 70 -5.92 4.43 11.82
CA SER A 70 -5.54 3.03 11.68
C SER A 70 -4.44 2.58 12.65
N LEU A 71 -3.93 3.46 13.53
CA LEU A 71 -2.78 3.20 14.40
C LEU A 71 -3.14 3.16 15.89
N THR A 72 -3.23 1.96 16.47
CA THR A 72 -3.25 1.77 17.94
C THR A 72 -1.82 1.62 18.49
N ILE A 73 -1.49 2.34 19.57
CA ILE A 73 -0.15 2.36 20.17
C ILE A 73 -0.10 1.44 21.38
N GLY A 74 0.82 0.46 21.37
CA GLY A 74 1.05 -0.41 22.53
C GLY A 74 2.03 0.22 23.51
N ARG A 75 1.56 0.61 24.71
CA ARG A 75 2.39 1.22 25.77
C ARG A 75 2.90 0.23 26.84
N GLY A 76 2.74 -1.07 26.63
CA GLY A 76 3.09 -2.12 27.61
C GLY A 76 4.58 -2.51 27.63
N ARG A 77 4.95 -3.46 28.51
CA ARG A 77 6.33 -3.96 28.73
C ARG A 77 7.06 -4.46 27.46
N ARG A 78 6.32 -4.81 26.39
CA ARG A 78 6.86 -5.28 25.09
C ARG A 78 6.58 -4.30 23.93
N ALA A 79 6.57 -2.99 24.20
CA ALA A 79 6.23 -1.96 23.21
C ALA A 79 7.08 -2.03 21.93
N GLY A 80 8.38 -2.38 22.03
CA GLY A 80 9.25 -2.55 20.86
C GLY A 80 8.84 -3.72 19.96
N ALA A 81 8.53 -4.89 20.54
CA ALA A 81 8.06 -6.04 19.76
C ALA A 81 6.69 -5.79 19.13
N ILE A 82 5.79 -5.12 19.86
CA ILE A 82 4.47 -4.70 19.36
C ILE A 82 4.63 -3.73 18.18
N PHE A 83 5.55 -2.77 18.28
CA PHE A 83 5.86 -1.85 17.21
C PHE A 83 6.32 -2.59 15.95
N VAL A 84 7.32 -3.47 16.05
CA VAL A 84 7.83 -4.25 14.92
C VAL A 84 6.69 -5.07 14.29
N HIS A 85 5.93 -5.79 15.10
CA HIS A 85 4.79 -6.58 14.62
C HIS A 85 3.77 -5.70 13.89
N LYS A 86 3.39 -4.54 14.43
CA LYS A 86 2.46 -3.61 13.79
C LYS A 86 2.97 -3.11 12.45
N MET A 87 4.25 -2.76 12.34
CA MET A 87 4.84 -2.31 11.06
C MET A 87 4.82 -3.43 10.00
N LEU A 88 5.13 -4.67 10.40
CA LEU A 88 5.05 -5.83 9.51
C LEU A 88 3.62 -6.14 9.07
N GLN A 89 2.66 -6.08 10.00
CA GLN A 89 1.24 -6.29 9.67
C GLN A 89 0.71 -5.23 8.71
N GLN A 90 1.09 -3.96 8.90
CA GLN A 90 0.68 -2.89 7.99
C GLN A 90 1.15 -3.14 6.56
N PHE A 91 2.40 -3.57 6.40
CA PHE A 91 2.88 -3.96 5.08
C PHE A 91 2.07 -5.14 4.52
N LYS A 92 1.86 -6.19 5.32
CA LYS A 92 1.14 -7.42 4.91
C LYS A 92 -0.27 -7.15 4.39
N THR A 93 -1.03 -6.28 5.07
CA THR A 93 -2.44 -5.98 4.72
C THR A 93 -2.60 -5.35 3.34
N LYS A 94 -1.54 -4.77 2.76
CA LYS A 94 -1.55 -4.18 1.42
C LYS A 94 -0.80 -5.04 0.38
N SER A 95 -0.25 -6.18 0.80
CA SER A 95 0.47 -7.14 -0.07
C SER A 95 -0.43 -8.28 -0.56
N HIS A 96 -1.69 -7.98 -0.89
CA HIS A 96 -2.62 -8.96 -1.46
C HIS A 96 -2.24 -9.33 -2.90
N THR A 97 -2.51 -10.57 -3.28
CA THR A 97 -2.10 -11.11 -4.58
C THR A 97 -2.64 -10.30 -5.75
N ILE A 98 -3.85 -9.73 -5.62
CA ILE A 98 -4.46 -8.86 -6.63
C ILE A 98 -3.55 -7.67 -7.02
N PHE A 99 -2.76 -7.13 -6.09
CA PHE A 99 -1.88 -5.99 -6.34
C PHE A 99 -0.44 -6.39 -6.71
N CYS A 100 -0.07 -7.64 -6.44
CA CYS A 100 1.32 -8.11 -6.47
C CYS A 100 1.59 -9.09 -7.62
N ASP A 101 0.55 -9.67 -8.24
CA ASP A 101 0.70 -10.70 -9.25
C ASP A 101 1.01 -10.06 -10.63
N ILE A 102 2.15 -10.44 -11.21
CA ILE A 102 2.62 -9.93 -12.52
C ILE A 102 1.79 -10.53 -13.67
N SER A 103 1.07 -11.63 -13.44
CA SER A 103 0.12 -12.15 -14.44
C SER A 103 -1.16 -11.33 -14.53
N LEU A 104 -1.50 -10.59 -13.47
CA LEU A 104 -2.69 -9.75 -13.39
C LEU A 104 -2.39 -8.28 -13.67
N ASN A 105 -1.19 -7.81 -13.32
CA ASN A 105 -0.80 -6.41 -13.45
C ASN A 105 0.53 -6.27 -14.18
N PRO A 106 0.73 -5.20 -14.97
CA PRO A 106 2.04 -4.89 -15.53
C PRO A 106 3.12 -4.78 -14.45
N GLU A 107 4.35 -5.20 -14.76
CA GLU A 107 5.48 -5.20 -13.82
C GLU A 107 5.69 -3.82 -13.15
N HIS A 108 5.55 -2.74 -13.93
CA HIS A 108 5.59 -1.36 -13.43
C HIS A 108 4.58 -1.10 -12.31
N VAL A 109 3.33 -1.52 -12.48
CA VAL A 109 2.24 -1.30 -11.51
C VAL A 109 2.51 -2.08 -10.24
N VAL A 110 3.02 -3.32 -10.35
CA VAL A 110 3.38 -4.11 -9.17
C VAL A 110 4.47 -3.41 -8.35
N TYR A 111 5.52 -2.88 -9.00
CA TYR A 111 6.57 -2.14 -8.28
C TYR A 111 6.09 -0.79 -7.74
N LEU A 112 5.16 -0.12 -8.42
CA LEU A 112 4.48 1.07 -7.89
C LEU A 112 3.71 0.75 -6.62
N ASN A 113 2.93 -0.33 -6.61
CA ASN A 113 2.21 -0.80 -5.42
C ASN A 113 3.16 -1.13 -4.27
N VAL A 114 4.30 -1.79 -4.55
CA VAL A 114 5.36 -2.08 -3.56
C VAL A 114 5.89 -0.77 -2.95
N TYR A 115 6.26 0.18 -3.81
CA TYR A 115 6.83 1.45 -3.39
C TYR A 115 5.85 2.26 -2.53
N GLN A 116 4.60 2.40 -2.99
CA GLN A 116 3.53 3.09 -2.28
C GLN A 116 3.23 2.43 -0.92
N ASN A 117 3.26 1.09 -0.84
CA ASN A 117 3.09 0.38 0.43
C ASN A 117 4.23 0.70 1.42
N PHE A 118 5.49 0.71 0.97
CA PHE A 118 6.61 1.14 1.82
C PHE A 118 6.47 2.59 2.29
N MET A 119 6.01 3.49 1.43
CA MET A 119 5.76 4.88 1.82
C MET A 119 4.68 4.99 2.89
N LEU A 120 3.57 4.25 2.74
CA LEU A 120 2.51 4.19 3.73
C LEU A 120 3.02 3.70 5.09
N VAL A 121 3.81 2.63 5.10
CA VAL A 121 4.41 2.11 6.35
C VAL A 121 5.38 3.13 6.95
N ALA A 122 6.19 3.82 6.15
CA ALA A 122 7.12 4.85 6.63
C ALA A 122 6.38 6.05 7.24
N MET A 123 5.29 6.51 6.61
CA MET A 123 4.43 7.58 7.14
C MET A 123 3.78 7.18 8.46
N LYS A 124 3.25 5.96 8.53
CA LYS A 124 2.65 5.40 9.76
C LYS A 124 3.68 5.18 10.85
N MET A 125 4.89 4.77 10.50
CA MET A 125 6.01 4.63 11.42
C MET A 125 6.37 5.97 12.08
N HIS A 126 6.44 7.05 11.30
CA HIS A 126 6.71 8.39 11.84
C HIS A 126 5.68 8.78 12.91
N HIS A 127 4.39 8.65 12.59
CA HIS A 127 3.30 8.95 13.53
C HIS A 127 3.34 8.07 14.77
N TYR A 128 3.58 6.76 14.61
CA TYR A 128 3.69 5.85 15.74
C TYR A 128 4.84 6.24 16.68
N LEU A 129 6.03 6.53 16.13
CA LEU A 129 7.20 6.92 16.92
C LEU A 129 6.98 8.25 17.66
N ARG A 130 6.34 9.22 16.99
CA ARG A 130 5.98 10.51 17.60
C ARG A 130 5.01 10.33 18.76
N SER A 131 3.94 9.57 18.56
CA SER A 131 2.92 9.36 19.59
C SER A 131 3.36 8.40 20.70
N TRP A 132 4.37 7.56 20.46
CA TRP A 132 5.05 6.78 21.49
C TRP A 132 6.02 7.64 22.32
N GLY A 133 6.50 8.77 21.78
CA GLY A 133 7.48 9.64 22.47
C GLY A 133 8.88 9.03 22.55
N LEU A 134 9.20 8.08 21.66
CA LEU A 134 10.50 7.42 21.64
C LEU A 134 11.57 8.40 21.13
N ASN A 135 12.69 8.53 21.86
CA ASN A 135 13.83 9.30 21.35
C ASN A 135 14.48 8.57 20.17
N ILE A 136 14.25 9.09 18.96
CA ILE A 136 14.69 8.48 17.70
C ILE A 136 16.21 8.38 17.61
N ASN A 137 16.94 9.40 18.08
CA ASN A 137 18.40 9.42 18.00
C ASN A 137 19.04 8.32 18.85
N LYS A 138 18.55 8.13 20.08
CA LYS A 138 19.03 7.06 20.98
C LYS A 138 18.68 5.66 20.46
N ASN A 139 17.56 5.53 19.74
CA ASN A 139 17.04 4.24 19.26
C ASN A 139 17.22 4.05 17.74
N ALA A 140 18.13 4.80 17.11
CA ALA A 140 18.28 4.79 15.66
C ALA A 140 18.62 3.39 15.12
N ALA A 141 19.47 2.64 15.82
CA ALA A 141 19.82 1.26 15.46
C ALA A 141 18.62 0.31 15.49
N PHE A 142 17.73 0.45 16.48
CA PHE A 142 16.50 -0.33 16.58
C PHE A 142 15.55 -0.03 15.42
N ILE A 143 15.37 1.25 15.09
CA ILE A 143 14.49 1.67 13.97
C ILE A 143 15.07 1.20 12.64
N GLN A 144 16.39 1.36 12.42
CA GLN A 144 17.07 0.84 11.23
C GLN A 144 16.91 -0.68 11.09
N LYS A 145 17.11 -1.44 12.17
CA LYS A 145 16.87 -2.89 12.19
C LYS A 145 15.41 -3.22 11.85
N THR A 146 14.46 -2.41 12.31
CA THR A 146 13.04 -2.60 11.98
C THR A 146 12.77 -2.35 10.50
N ILE A 147 13.36 -1.29 9.90
CA ILE A 147 13.25 -1.02 8.46
C ILE A 147 13.78 -2.20 7.64
N ALA A 148 14.96 -2.72 8.00
CA ALA A 148 15.54 -3.89 7.34
C ALA A 148 14.62 -5.12 7.44
N GLN A 149 14.04 -5.38 8.62
CA GLN A 149 13.08 -6.48 8.81
C GLN A 149 11.83 -6.31 7.94
N ILE A 150 11.30 -5.09 7.79
CA ILE A 150 10.15 -4.83 6.92
C ILE A 150 10.51 -5.11 5.46
N ILE A 151 11.69 -4.70 5.00
CA ILE A 151 12.17 -4.94 3.64
C ILE A 151 12.35 -6.44 3.37
N ASP A 152 12.99 -7.17 4.30
CA ASP A 152 13.19 -8.61 4.17
C ASP A 152 11.85 -9.37 4.17
N PHE A 153 10.93 -8.99 5.06
CA PHE A 153 9.59 -9.54 5.13
C PHE A 153 8.77 -9.24 3.86
N ALA A 154 8.89 -8.03 3.32
CA ALA A 154 8.27 -7.63 2.06
C ALA A 154 8.75 -8.51 0.90
N TYR A 155 10.06 -8.71 0.78
CA TYR A 155 10.63 -9.60 -0.22
C TYR A 155 10.08 -11.02 -0.05
N ALA A 156 10.11 -11.59 1.16
CA ALA A 156 9.63 -12.95 1.40
C ALA A 156 8.14 -13.13 1.07
N THR A 157 7.29 -12.17 1.48
CA THR A 157 5.84 -12.27 1.32
C THR A 157 5.35 -11.95 -0.09
N MET A 158 6.04 -11.06 -0.81
CA MET A 158 5.63 -10.62 -2.14
C MET A 158 6.30 -11.41 -3.24
N HIS A 159 7.56 -11.81 -3.09
CA HIS A 159 8.27 -12.58 -4.11
C HIS A 159 7.56 -13.90 -4.43
N ALA A 160 7.07 -14.61 -3.40
CA ALA A 160 6.30 -15.85 -3.59
C ALA A 160 4.98 -15.63 -4.33
N LYS A 161 4.37 -14.44 -4.21
CA LYS A 161 3.11 -14.09 -4.88
C LYS A 161 3.31 -13.54 -6.29
N MET A 162 4.40 -12.80 -6.52
CA MET A 162 4.77 -12.22 -7.82
C MET A 162 5.09 -13.27 -8.88
N PHE A 163 5.66 -14.40 -8.45
CA PHE A 163 6.11 -15.48 -9.34
C PHE A 163 5.42 -16.80 -8.98
N ARG A 164 4.10 -16.87 -9.17
CA ARG A 164 3.30 -18.09 -8.96
C ARG A 164 3.73 -19.28 -9.83
N LYS A 165 4.46 -19.04 -10.92
CA LYS A 165 5.16 -20.09 -11.66
C LYS A 165 6.59 -20.22 -11.11
N PRO A 166 7.07 -21.44 -10.80
CA PRO A 166 8.46 -21.66 -10.42
C PRO A 166 9.34 -21.51 -11.67
N SER A 167 9.61 -20.27 -12.08
CA SER A 167 10.63 -20.00 -13.07
C SER A 167 11.98 -20.14 -12.39
N VAL A 168 12.61 -21.29 -12.64
CA VAL A 168 14.05 -21.57 -12.63
C VAL A 168 14.86 -20.59 -11.78
N VAL A 169 15.24 -21.08 -10.61
CA VAL A 169 16.31 -20.57 -9.76
C VAL A 169 17.48 -20.08 -10.63
N ARG A 170 17.69 -18.76 -10.71
CA ARG A 170 19.00 -18.18 -11.11
C ARG A 170 19.23 -16.70 -10.83
N ASN A 171 18.27 -15.92 -10.30
CA ASN A 171 18.45 -14.47 -10.12
C ASN A 171 17.85 -13.84 -8.84
N GLY A 172 17.75 -14.60 -7.74
CA GLY A 172 17.17 -14.13 -6.47
C GLY A 172 17.87 -12.91 -5.86
N ASN A 173 19.19 -12.82 -5.98
CA ASN A 173 19.98 -11.70 -5.44
C ASN A 173 19.67 -10.36 -6.12
N ASN A 174 19.42 -10.38 -7.44
CA ASN A 174 19.05 -9.18 -8.19
C ASN A 174 17.63 -8.70 -7.85
N LYS A 175 16.69 -9.63 -7.60
CA LYS A 175 15.32 -9.28 -7.19
C LYS A 175 15.26 -8.74 -5.76
N LYS A 176 16.04 -9.30 -4.82
CA LYS A 176 16.12 -8.76 -3.46
C LYS A 176 16.71 -7.35 -3.42
N ALA A 177 17.70 -7.05 -4.27
CA ALA A 177 18.28 -5.72 -4.40
C ALA A 177 17.24 -4.66 -4.80
N VAL A 178 16.25 -5.02 -5.62
CA VAL A 178 15.14 -4.12 -5.99
C VAL A 178 14.31 -3.75 -4.76
N PHE A 179 13.92 -4.72 -3.93
CA PHE A 179 13.14 -4.45 -2.71
C PHE A 179 13.93 -3.61 -1.71
N ILE A 180 15.23 -3.89 -1.55
CA ILE A 180 16.12 -3.08 -0.71
C ILE A 180 16.15 -1.63 -1.21
N TRP A 181 16.32 -1.42 -2.53
CA TRP A 181 16.35 -0.07 -3.08
C TRP A 181 15.00 0.65 -2.95
N LEU A 182 13.88 0.01 -3.32
CA LEU A 182 12.54 0.60 -3.23
C LEU A 182 12.17 0.96 -1.79
N GLY A 183 12.39 0.03 -0.85
CA GLY A 183 12.15 0.26 0.57
C GLY A 183 13.02 1.39 1.10
N SER A 184 14.34 1.32 0.88
CA SER A 184 15.26 2.37 1.35
C SER A 184 14.91 3.74 0.78
N LYS A 185 14.52 3.81 -0.51
CA LYS A 185 14.13 5.06 -1.16
C LYS A 185 12.83 5.60 -0.60
N ALA A 186 11.85 4.75 -0.31
CA ALA A 186 10.56 5.15 0.28
C ALA A 186 10.77 5.72 1.69
N PHE A 187 11.44 4.98 2.57
CA PHE A 187 11.74 5.43 3.93
C PHE A 187 12.58 6.71 3.94
N TYR A 188 13.58 6.81 3.07
CA TYR A 188 14.37 8.04 2.92
C TYR A 188 13.50 9.23 2.53
N THR A 189 12.60 9.05 1.56
CA THR A 189 11.75 10.14 1.04
C THR A 189 10.81 10.67 2.13
N ILE A 190 10.23 9.80 2.95
CA ILE A 190 9.39 10.22 4.10
C ILE A 190 10.22 10.92 5.17
N PHE A 191 11.32 10.30 5.63
CA PHE A 191 12.09 10.84 6.75
C PHE A 191 12.89 12.09 6.37
N ALA A 192 13.24 12.27 5.09
CA ALA A 192 13.92 13.47 4.61
C ALA A 192 13.09 14.74 4.78
N ARG A 193 11.74 14.63 4.89
CA ARG A 193 10.87 15.76 5.23
C ARG A 193 11.01 16.22 6.68
N LYS A 194 11.59 15.41 7.57
CA LYS A 194 11.80 15.71 9.00
C LYS A 194 13.26 15.45 9.39
N PRO A 195 14.22 16.15 8.76
CA PRO A 195 15.63 15.77 8.81
C PRO A 195 16.23 15.86 10.23
N THR A 196 15.79 16.81 11.05
CA THR A 196 16.27 17.01 12.43
C THR A 196 16.05 15.79 13.33
N CYS A 197 14.95 15.07 13.14
CA CYS A 197 14.61 13.89 13.96
C CYS A 197 15.30 12.61 13.47
N TYR A 198 15.63 12.51 12.19
CA TYR A 198 16.05 11.26 11.54
C TYR A 198 17.48 11.26 10.99
N GLN A 199 18.31 12.25 11.34
CA GLN A 199 19.69 12.39 10.82
C GLN A 199 20.49 11.06 10.77
N PRO A 200 20.59 10.26 11.87
CA PRO A 200 21.37 9.03 11.84
C PRO A 200 20.79 7.98 10.86
N ILE A 201 19.47 7.93 10.75
CA ILE A 201 18.74 7.01 9.88
C ILE A 201 18.90 7.43 8.42
N LEU A 202 18.81 8.73 8.13
CA LEU A 202 19.01 9.28 6.79
C LEU A 202 20.43 9.04 6.26
N LYS A 203 21.46 9.19 7.10
CA LYS A 203 22.84 8.87 6.73
C LYS A 203 22.98 7.41 6.29
N ARG A 204 22.38 6.48 7.05
CA ARG A 204 22.43 5.04 6.73
C ARG A 204 21.64 4.71 5.46
N LEU A 205 20.43 5.22 5.32
CA LEU A 205 19.61 5.00 4.11
C LEU A 205 20.28 5.59 2.86
N ARG A 206 20.91 6.75 2.98
CA ARG A 206 21.70 7.34 1.88
C ARG A 206 22.88 6.46 1.50
N PHE A 207 23.58 5.87 2.48
CA PHE A 207 24.64 4.91 2.23
C PHE A 207 24.12 3.67 1.47
N GLU A 208 23.01 3.08 1.91
CA GLU A 208 22.39 1.92 1.24
C GLU A 208 21.94 2.22 -0.20
N LEU A 209 21.47 3.44 -0.45
CA LEU A 209 21.11 3.92 -1.80
C LEU A 209 22.33 4.20 -2.70
N SER A 210 23.53 4.37 -2.12
CA SER A 210 24.77 4.61 -2.87
C SER A 210 25.48 3.33 -3.31
N LEU A 211 25.05 2.18 -2.82
CA LEU A 211 25.66 0.89 -3.14
C LEU A 211 25.50 0.54 -4.63
N ARG A 212 26.56 0.01 -5.24
CA ARG A 212 26.59 -0.36 -6.68
C ARG A 212 25.45 -1.29 -7.09
N LYS A 213 25.06 -2.22 -6.20
CA LYS A 213 23.94 -3.17 -6.40
C LYS A 213 22.58 -2.49 -6.54
N THR A 214 22.43 -1.30 -5.97
CA THR A 214 21.16 -0.56 -5.91
C THR A 214 21.16 0.63 -6.87
N GLN A 215 22.32 1.04 -7.39
CA GLN A 215 22.47 2.12 -8.36
C GLN A 215 21.79 1.84 -9.71
N SER A 216 21.81 0.60 -10.19
CA SER A 216 21.10 0.19 -11.43
C SER A 216 19.58 0.37 -11.31
N CYS A 217 19.04 0.30 -10.09
CA CYS A 217 17.62 0.48 -9.82
C CYS A 217 17.19 1.96 -9.96
N LYS A 218 18.11 2.91 -9.79
CA LYS A 218 17.80 4.34 -9.84
C LYS A 218 17.24 4.79 -11.19
N ALA A 219 17.87 4.36 -12.28
CA ALA A 219 17.39 4.69 -13.62
C ALA A 219 16.11 3.90 -13.94
N ARG A 220 16.08 2.61 -13.61
CA ARG A 220 14.97 1.70 -13.91
C ARG A 220 13.64 2.13 -13.27
N PHE A 221 13.67 2.60 -12.02
CA PHE A 221 12.45 2.89 -11.25
C PHE A 221 12.19 4.38 -11.06
N ARG A 222 12.79 5.24 -11.88
CA ARG A 222 12.58 6.70 -11.79
C ARG A 222 11.09 7.06 -11.91
N GLN A 223 10.40 6.52 -12.91
CA GLN A 223 8.98 6.78 -13.13
C GLN A 223 8.11 6.25 -11.98
N VAL A 224 8.45 5.09 -11.41
CA VAL A 224 7.77 4.53 -10.24
C VAL A 224 7.87 5.48 -9.04
N VAL A 225 9.05 6.06 -8.80
CA VAL A 225 9.25 7.02 -7.72
C VAL A 225 8.50 8.33 -7.97
N GLU A 226 8.54 8.85 -9.19
CA GLU A 226 7.81 10.07 -9.57
C GLU A 226 6.30 9.90 -9.39
N GLN A 227 5.72 8.78 -9.84
CA GLN A 227 4.31 8.47 -9.64
C GLN A 227 3.95 8.22 -8.18
N GLY A 228 4.80 7.49 -7.44
CA GLY A 228 4.59 7.23 -6.02
C GLY A 228 4.62 8.49 -5.17
N ASN A 229 5.47 9.46 -5.50
CA ASN A 229 5.55 10.73 -4.79
C ASN A 229 4.28 11.59 -4.96
N LYS A 230 3.59 11.51 -6.09
CA LYS A 230 2.29 12.20 -6.28
C LYS A 230 1.24 11.75 -5.28
N MET A 231 1.29 10.48 -4.85
CA MET A 231 0.42 9.97 -3.78
C MET A 231 0.64 10.72 -2.46
N MET A 232 1.85 11.22 -2.19
CA MET A 232 2.11 11.99 -0.97
C MET A 232 1.49 13.38 -0.99
N ASP A 233 1.50 14.03 -2.16
CA ASP A 233 0.85 15.34 -2.31
C ASP A 233 -0.65 15.20 -2.08
N GLN A 234 -1.22 14.06 -2.51
CA GLN A 234 -2.59 13.68 -2.23
C GLN A 234 -2.86 13.23 -0.80
N LEU A 235 -1.85 12.98 0.06
CA LEU A 235 -2.05 12.51 1.44
C LEU A 235 -1.74 13.60 2.49
N SER A 236 -1.50 14.85 2.06
CA SER A 236 -1.24 16.00 2.95
C SER A 236 -0.17 15.73 4.02
N PHE A 237 0.89 14.99 3.66
CA PHE A 237 1.97 14.58 4.57
C PHE A 237 3.20 15.51 4.50
#